data_AF-A0A2M7USK6-F1
#
_entry.id   AF-A0A2M7USK6-F1
#
_cell.length_a   1.000
_cell.length_b   1.000
_cell.length_c   1.000
_cell.angle_alpha   90.00
_cell.angle_beta   90.00
_cell.angle_gamma   90.00
#
_symmetry.space_group_name_H-M   'P 1'
#
loop_
_entity.id
_entity.type
_entity.pdbx_description
1 polymer ?
#
loop_
_entity_poly.entity_id
_entity_poly.type
_entity_poly.pdbx_seq_one_letter_code
_entity_poly.pdbx_strand_id
1 'polypeptide(L)'
;MEQGTTEDRSLRKWYLVQTIVILAGTVFAWYTVVTDFLRFYHYEGTLFKVRDCVVPNPVVTPCFYGALAFILALALSIQVLRKEENRTTIQRYLTWLLGAGTLFAAGNFTLTMVRYVQSNATGESFIACSGIPAATPLTTPCFFGLIFYAAAFMVALSIIRKRKLAADATQLPTMPLPKKTSAQP
;
A
#
# COMPACT_ATOMS: atom_id res chain seq x y z
N MET A 1 -8.94 -35.86 3.59
CA MET A 1 -7.92 -35.12 2.82
C MET A 1 -8.51 -34.04 1.89
N GLU A 2 -9.82 -33.80 1.86
CA GLU A 2 -10.42 -32.78 0.95
C GLU A 2 -10.37 -31.33 1.45
N GLN A 3 -10.27 -31.09 2.77
CA GLN A 3 -10.37 -29.75 3.35
C GLN A 3 -9.24 -28.79 2.93
N GLY A 4 -8.06 -29.30 2.56
CA GLY A 4 -6.91 -28.48 2.15
C GLY A 4 -7.13 -27.69 0.86
N THR A 5 -7.89 -28.22 -0.10
CA THR A 5 -8.03 -27.60 -1.43
C THR A 5 -8.94 -26.36 -1.45
N THR A 6 -9.92 -26.31 -0.55
CA THR A 6 -10.87 -25.20 -0.44
C THR A 6 -10.27 -23.98 0.26
N GLU A 7 -9.43 -24.19 1.27
CA GLU A 7 -8.79 -23.10 2.02
C GLU A 7 -7.74 -22.38 1.18
N ASP A 8 -6.89 -23.12 0.46
CA ASP A 8 -5.90 -22.57 -0.45
C ASP A 8 -6.53 -21.73 -1.57
N ARG A 9 -7.66 -22.18 -2.11
CA ARG A 9 -8.43 -21.43 -3.11
C ARG A 9 -8.94 -20.09 -2.54
N SER A 10 -9.36 -20.08 -1.28
CA SER A 10 -9.84 -18.86 -0.61
C SER A 10 -8.71 -17.86 -0.39
N LEU A 11 -7.56 -18.30 0.14
CA LEU A 11 -6.39 -17.43 0.35
C LEU A 11 -5.84 -16.85 -0.95
N ARG A 12 -5.83 -17.65 -2.03
CA ARG A 12 -5.40 -17.18 -3.36
C ARG A 12 -6.23 -16.00 -3.88
N LYS A 13 -7.54 -15.99 -3.61
CA LYS A 13 -8.40 -14.84 -3.95
C LYS A 13 -7.99 -13.57 -3.20
N TRP A 14 -7.63 -13.68 -1.92
CA TRP A 14 -7.17 -12.54 -1.14
C TRP A 14 -5.84 -11.97 -1.63
N TYR A 15 -4.88 -12.83 -1.98
CA TYR A 15 -3.63 -12.37 -2.60
C TYR A 15 -3.88 -11.67 -3.93
N LEU A 16 -4.82 -12.18 -4.74
CA LEU A 16 -5.19 -11.55 -6.01
C LEU A 16 -5.82 -10.16 -5.77
N VAL A 17 -6.73 -10.03 -4.79
CA VAL A 17 -7.29 -8.73 -4.39
C VAL A 17 -6.18 -7.78 -3.95
N GLN A 18 -5.22 -8.25 -3.13
CA GLN A 18 -4.07 -7.46 -2.72
C GLN A 18 -3.26 -6.96 -3.93
N THR A 19 -2.98 -7.84 -4.89
CA THR A 19 -2.25 -7.46 -6.12
C THR A 19 -3.02 -6.44 -6.95
N ILE A 20 -4.34 -6.58 -7.10
CA ILE A 20 -5.17 -5.61 -7.83
C ILE A 20 -5.14 -4.24 -7.16
N VAL A 21 -5.29 -4.18 -5.83
CA VAL A 21 -5.28 -2.91 -5.09
C VAL A 21 -3.90 -2.23 -5.21
N ILE A 22 -2.82 -3.00 -5.06
CA ILE A 22 -1.46 -2.47 -5.23
C ILE A 22 -1.25 -2.00 -6.67
N LEU A 23 -1.68 -2.78 -7.67
CA LEU A 23 -1.56 -2.41 -9.08
C LEU A 23 -2.30 -1.10 -9.40
N ALA A 24 -3.52 -0.94 -8.90
CA ALA A 24 -4.29 0.29 -9.06
C ALA A 24 -3.55 1.49 -8.44
N GLY A 25 -3.00 1.33 -7.24
CA GLY A 25 -2.16 2.34 -6.59
C GLY A 25 -0.89 2.66 -7.39
N THR A 26 -0.22 1.65 -7.94
CA THR A 26 0.95 1.82 -8.81
C THR A 26 0.62 2.62 -10.06
N VAL A 27 -0.46 2.25 -10.77
CA VAL A 27 -0.88 2.97 -11.99
C VAL A 27 -1.22 4.43 -11.66
N PHE A 28 -1.96 4.68 -10.58
CA PHE A 28 -2.31 6.02 -10.15
C PHE A 28 -1.07 6.87 -9.78
N ALA A 29 -0.16 6.30 -8.99
CA ALA A 29 1.05 7.00 -8.55
C ALA A 29 1.95 7.35 -9.75
N TRP A 30 2.14 6.41 -10.67
CA TRP A 30 2.95 6.65 -11.87
C TRP A 30 2.29 7.58 -12.86
N TYR A 31 0.97 7.53 -13.02
CA TYR A 31 0.24 8.53 -13.79
C TYR A 31 0.53 9.94 -13.25
N THR A 32 0.44 10.14 -11.93
CA THR A 32 0.75 11.42 -11.29
C THR A 32 2.20 11.85 -11.56
N VAL A 33 3.17 10.97 -11.31
CA VAL A 33 4.60 11.25 -11.55
C VAL A 33 4.85 11.65 -13.01
N VAL A 34 4.26 10.94 -13.97
CA VAL A 34 4.39 11.27 -15.39
C VAL A 34 3.77 12.62 -15.70
N THR A 35 2.59 12.94 -15.16
CA THR A 35 2.00 14.27 -15.37
C THR A 35 2.85 15.40 -14.78
N ASP A 36 3.45 15.19 -13.61
CA ASP A 36 4.34 16.18 -12.99
C ASP A 36 5.65 16.32 -13.76
N PHE A 37 6.16 15.22 -14.33
CA PHE A 37 7.34 15.22 -15.20
C PHE A 37 7.11 15.95 -16.52
N LEU A 38 5.96 15.72 -17.17
CA LEU A 38 5.60 16.43 -18.39
C LEU A 38 5.45 17.94 -18.15
N ARG A 39 4.88 18.33 -16.99
CA ARG A 39 4.81 19.74 -16.59
C ARG A 39 6.19 20.32 -16.37
N PHE A 40 7.02 19.66 -15.56
CA PHE A 40 8.39 20.11 -15.32
C PHE A 40 9.19 20.29 -16.62
N TYR A 41 9.09 19.32 -17.53
CA TYR A 41 9.75 19.38 -18.84
C TYR A 41 9.24 20.56 -19.69
N HIS A 42 7.94 20.84 -19.66
CA HIS A 42 7.36 21.97 -20.39
C HIS A 42 7.82 23.34 -19.84
N TYR A 43 8.06 23.47 -18.53
CA TYR A 43 8.51 24.72 -17.92
C TYR A 43 10.03 24.94 -18.00
N GLU A 44 10.83 23.90 -17.75
CA GLU A 44 12.28 24.03 -17.59
C GLU A 44 13.07 23.57 -18.84
N GLY A 45 12.45 22.87 -19.78
CA GLY A 45 13.07 22.41 -21.04
C GLY A 45 14.23 21.42 -20.89
N THR A 46 14.51 20.96 -19.66
CA THR A 46 15.65 20.09 -19.33
C THR A 46 15.25 19.04 -18.29
N LEU A 47 15.93 17.88 -18.28
CA LEU A 47 15.62 16.77 -17.36
C LEU A 47 16.48 16.78 -16.10
N PHE A 48 17.67 17.39 -16.17
CA PHE A 48 18.72 17.28 -15.15
C PHE A 48 18.85 18.52 -14.25
N LYS A 49 17.95 19.50 -14.37
CA LYS A 49 17.94 20.67 -13.50
C LYS A 49 17.30 20.27 -12.16
N VAL A 50 18.05 20.40 -11.08
CA VAL A 50 17.61 20.01 -9.72
C VAL A 50 17.59 21.20 -8.75
N ARG A 51 18.27 22.30 -9.09
CA ARG A 51 18.35 23.54 -8.28
C ARG A 51 17.83 24.73 -9.07
N ASP A 52 17.30 25.74 -8.36
CA ASP A 52 16.78 27.00 -8.92
C ASP A 52 15.71 26.80 -10.01
N CYS A 53 14.75 25.91 -9.73
CA CYS A 53 13.62 25.63 -10.62
C CYS A 53 12.36 26.34 -10.10
N VAL A 54 11.55 26.88 -11.01
CA VAL A 54 10.23 27.44 -10.69
C VAL A 54 9.27 26.32 -10.30
N VAL A 55 9.39 25.18 -10.97
CA VAL A 55 8.66 23.95 -10.66
C VAL A 55 9.65 22.93 -10.07
N PRO A 56 9.39 22.36 -8.89
CA PRO A 56 10.29 21.39 -8.28
C PRO A 56 10.45 20.16 -9.18
N ASN A 57 11.68 19.65 -9.30
CA ASN A 57 11.95 18.43 -10.07
C ASN A 57 11.19 17.24 -9.43
N PRO A 58 10.34 16.51 -10.17
CA PRO A 58 9.55 15.40 -9.63
C PRO A 58 10.37 14.34 -8.90
N VAL A 59 11.63 14.13 -9.29
CA VAL A 59 12.51 13.12 -8.68
C VAL A 59 12.82 13.40 -7.21
N VAL A 60 12.79 14.67 -6.78
CA VAL A 60 13.00 15.04 -5.37
C VAL A 60 11.69 15.18 -4.59
N THR A 61 10.55 14.96 -5.24
CA THR A 61 9.24 15.08 -4.58
C THR A 61 8.88 13.82 -3.79
N PRO A 62 8.14 13.94 -2.69
CA PRO A 62 7.66 12.78 -1.94
C PRO A 62 6.78 11.83 -2.79
N CYS A 63 6.09 12.35 -3.80
CA CYS A 63 5.26 11.57 -4.72
C CYS A 63 6.09 10.51 -5.47
N PHE A 64 7.29 10.85 -5.93
CA PHE A 64 8.16 9.94 -6.67
C PHE A 64 8.63 8.76 -5.79
N TYR A 65 9.06 9.04 -4.56
CA TYR A 65 9.45 7.99 -3.61
C TYR A 65 8.26 7.08 -3.25
N GLY A 66 7.06 7.66 -3.13
CA GLY A 66 5.82 6.90 -2.95
C GLY A 66 5.52 5.98 -4.14
N ALA A 67 5.73 6.44 -5.38
CA ALA A 67 5.54 5.63 -6.59
C ALA A 67 6.55 4.49 -6.72
N LEU A 68 7.81 4.72 -6.31
CA LEU A 68 8.84 3.67 -6.25
C LEU A 68 8.47 2.56 -5.24
N ALA A 69 8.00 2.95 -4.05
CA ALA A 69 7.55 1.99 -3.05
C ALA A 69 6.36 1.15 -3.54
N PHE A 70 5.45 1.70 -4.36
CA PHE A 70 4.37 0.95 -5.00
C PHE A 70 4.89 -0.09 -6.01
N ILE A 71 5.92 0.23 -6.81
CA ILE A 71 6.54 -0.77 -7.70
C ILE A 71 7.15 -1.91 -6.89
N LEU A 72 7.89 -1.60 -5.82
CA LEU A 72 8.48 -2.62 -4.96
C LEU A 72 7.40 -3.50 -4.32
N ALA A 73 6.31 -2.90 -3.85
CA ALA A 73 5.16 -3.61 -3.32
C ALA A 73 4.50 -4.51 -4.37
N LEU A 74 4.36 -4.04 -5.62
CA LEU A 74 3.81 -4.82 -6.72
C LEU A 74 4.70 -6.02 -7.05
N ALA A 75 6.02 -5.81 -7.13
CA ALA A 75 6.99 -6.88 -7.35
C ALA A 75 6.90 -7.96 -6.26
N LEU A 76 6.86 -7.56 -4.98
CA LEU A 76 6.69 -8.48 -3.86
C LEU A 76 5.33 -9.20 -3.92
N SER A 77 4.26 -8.50 -4.25
CA SER A 77 2.92 -9.09 -4.38
C SER A 77 2.86 -10.16 -5.47
N ILE A 78 3.48 -9.92 -6.63
CA ILE A 78 3.61 -10.92 -7.70
C ILE A 78 4.44 -12.13 -7.22
N GLN A 79 5.50 -11.90 -6.44
CA GLN A 79 6.29 -13.01 -5.88
C GLN A 79 5.48 -13.88 -4.90
N VAL A 80 4.61 -13.28 -4.08
CA VAL A 80 3.69 -14.03 -3.18
C VAL A 80 2.76 -14.95 -3.99
N LEU A 81 2.28 -14.49 -5.15
CA LEU A 81 1.45 -15.31 -6.04
C LEU A 81 2.22 -16.49 -6.66
N ARG A 82 3.51 -16.33 -6.95
CA ARG A 82 4.33 -17.31 -7.67
C ARG A 82 5.00 -18.37 -6.78
N LYS A 83 5.54 -17.99 -5.61
CA LYS A 83 6.36 -18.89 -4.77
C LYS A 83 5.62 -19.26 -3.49
N GLU A 84 5.31 -20.55 -3.31
CA GLU A 84 4.59 -21.04 -2.11
C GLU A 84 5.47 -21.08 -0.86
N GLU A 85 6.71 -21.57 -1.00
CA GLU A 85 7.64 -21.85 0.10
C GLU A 85 7.94 -20.63 0.97
N ASN A 86 8.00 -19.43 0.38
CA ASN A 86 8.37 -18.19 1.06
C ASN A 86 7.23 -17.19 1.26
N ARG A 87 5.96 -17.59 1.06
CA ARG A 87 4.80 -16.66 1.10
C ARG A 87 4.72 -15.87 2.40
N THR A 88 4.95 -16.51 3.54
CA THR A 88 4.84 -15.85 4.86
C THR A 88 5.86 -14.74 5.04
N THR A 89 7.11 -15.03 4.68
CA THR A 89 8.22 -14.09 4.80
C THR A 89 8.01 -12.90 3.87
N ILE A 90 7.69 -13.16 2.60
CA ILE A 90 7.43 -12.10 1.60
C ILE A 90 6.20 -11.28 2.00
N GLN A 91 5.12 -11.91 2.48
CA GLN A 91 3.93 -11.20 2.95
C GLN A 91 4.24 -10.28 4.14
N ARG A 92 5.13 -10.69 5.05
CA ARG A 92 5.55 -9.86 6.18
C ARG A 92 6.34 -8.63 5.72
N TYR A 93 7.28 -8.80 4.79
CA TYR A 93 7.99 -7.68 4.17
C TYR A 93 7.04 -6.74 3.43
N LEU A 94 6.11 -7.30 2.65
CA LEU A 94 5.10 -6.51 1.93
C LEU A 94 4.21 -5.73 2.90
N THR A 95 3.78 -6.35 4.01
CA THR A 95 2.97 -5.68 5.04
C THR A 95 3.75 -4.55 5.70
N TRP A 96 5.03 -4.78 6.03
CA TRP A 96 5.89 -3.74 6.61
C TRP A 96 6.10 -2.58 5.64
N LEU A 97 6.38 -2.86 4.36
CA LEU A 97 6.53 -1.86 3.31
C LEU A 97 5.25 -1.03 3.13
N LEU A 98 4.08 -1.68 3.07
CA LEU A 98 2.79 -1.00 2.95
C LEU A 98 2.46 -0.17 4.19
N GLY A 99 2.80 -0.66 5.38
CA GLY A 99 2.65 0.09 6.63
C GLY A 99 3.53 1.34 6.67
N ALA A 100 4.81 1.19 6.32
CA ALA A 100 5.75 2.32 6.21
C ALA A 100 5.30 3.33 5.15
N GLY A 101 4.84 2.86 3.99
CA GLY A 101 4.27 3.70 2.93
C GLY A 101 3.01 4.46 3.39
N THR A 102 2.15 3.81 4.17
CA THR A 102 0.95 4.46 4.76
C THR A 102 1.36 5.59 5.72
N LEU A 103 2.31 5.34 6.62
CA LEU A 103 2.81 6.36 7.55
C LEU A 103 3.49 7.52 6.81
N PHE A 104 4.29 7.21 5.79
CA PHE A 104 4.94 8.22 4.95
C PHE A 104 3.91 9.08 4.21
N ALA A 105 2.90 8.47 3.59
CA ALA A 105 1.82 9.20 2.91
C ALA A 105 1.01 10.05 3.89
N ALA A 106 0.71 9.53 5.08
CA ALA A 106 0.00 10.27 6.14
C ALA A 106 0.80 11.47 6.65
N GLY A 107 2.12 11.34 6.79
CA GLY A 107 2.99 12.45 7.18
C GLY A 107 2.99 13.57 6.14
N ASN A 108 3.16 13.22 4.85
CA ASN A 108 3.11 14.19 3.76
C ASN A 108 1.73 14.85 3.62
N PHE A 109 0.65 14.06 3.77
CA PHE A 109 -0.72 14.60 3.74
C PHE A 109 -0.98 15.54 4.92
N THR A 110 -0.53 15.20 6.13
CA THR A 110 -0.65 16.08 7.31
C THR A 110 0.10 17.39 7.10
N LEU A 111 1.32 17.35 6.57
CA LEU A 111 2.09 18.55 6.25
C LEU A 111 1.35 19.43 5.22
N THR A 112 0.75 18.79 4.22
CA THR A 112 -0.08 19.44 3.20
C THR A 112 -1.31 20.12 3.84
N MET A 113 -1.96 19.44 4.78
CA MET A 113 -3.10 19.98 5.52
C MET A 113 -2.71 21.20 6.37
N VAL A 114 -1.56 21.15 7.06
CA VAL A 114 -1.05 22.29 7.84
C VAL A 114 -0.78 23.50 6.95
N ARG A 115 -0.13 23.29 5.79
CA ARG A 115 0.12 24.36 4.82
C ARG A 115 -1.17 24.97 4.28
N TYR A 116 -2.17 24.14 4.01
CA TYR A 116 -3.50 24.61 3.57
C TYR A 116 -4.18 25.51 4.62
N VAL A 117 -4.13 25.11 5.89
CA VAL A 117 -4.69 25.94 6.99
C VAL A 117 -3.95 27.27 7.11
N GLN A 118 -2.62 27.26 6.96
CA GLN A 118 -1.79 28.46 7.00
C GLN A 118 -2.07 29.40 5.81
N SER A 119 -2.13 28.88 4.59
CA SER A 119 -2.39 29.69 3.39
C SER A 119 -3.79 30.32 3.40
N ASN A 120 -4.78 29.60 3.93
CA ASN A 120 -6.13 30.15 4.09
C ASN A 120 -6.18 31.28 5.12
N ALA A 121 -5.32 31.25 6.14
CA ALA A 121 -5.23 32.33 7.12
C ALA A 121 -4.54 33.58 6.56
N THR A 122 -3.58 33.43 5.65
CA THR A 122 -2.85 34.55 5.02
C THR A 122 -3.49 35.06 3.73
N GLY A 123 -4.45 34.33 3.16
CA GLY A 123 -5.07 34.66 1.87
C GLY A 123 -4.20 34.31 0.66
N GLU A 124 -3.13 33.53 0.86
CA GLU A 124 -2.23 33.10 -0.20
C GLU A 124 -2.75 31.85 -0.92
N SER A 125 -2.33 31.66 -2.18
CA SER A 125 -2.69 30.46 -2.94
C SER A 125 -2.01 29.22 -2.35
N PHE A 126 -2.80 28.21 -2.00
CA PHE A 126 -2.31 26.93 -1.51
C PHE A 126 -1.59 26.13 -2.59
N ILE A 127 -0.29 25.88 -2.42
CA ILE A 127 0.52 25.07 -3.33
C ILE A 127 0.65 23.64 -2.76
N ALA A 128 0.20 22.64 -3.52
CA ALA A 128 0.29 21.23 -3.15
C ALA A 128 1.72 20.67 -3.30
N CYS A 129 1.96 19.43 -2.85
CA CYS A 129 3.26 18.75 -2.96
C CYS A 129 3.80 18.61 -4.39
N SER A 130 2.94 18.69 -5.41
CA SER A 130 3.32 18.69 -6.83
C SER A 130 3.71 20.08 -7.35
N GLY A 131 3.74 21.12 -6.50
CA GLY A 131 4.06 22.49 -6.91
C GLY A 131 2.92 23.19 -7.66
N ILE A 132 1.70 22.64 -7.59
CA ILE A 132 0.54 23.16 -8.32
C ILE A 132 -0.48 23.72 -7.32
N PRO A 133 -1.11 24.86 -7.62
CA PRO A 133 -2.20 25.35 -6.80
C PRO A 133 -3.35 24.35 -6.80
N ALA A 134 -3.81 23.97 -5.60
CA ALA A 134 -4.94 23.07 -5.44
C ALA A 134 -6.07 23.79 -4.70
N ALA A 135 -7.32 23.44 -5.02
CA ALA A 135 -8.47 23.99 -4.29
C ALA A 135 -8.57 23.41 -2.88
N THR A 136 -8.25 22.12 -2.71
CA THR A 136 -8.35 21.43 -1.42
C THR A 136 -7.25 20.38 -1.26
N PRO A 137 -6.86 20.03 -0.02
CA PRO A 137 -5.90 18.95 0.25
C PRO A 137 -6.46 17.56 -0.14
N LEU A 138 -7.79 17.39 -0.20
CA LEU A 138 -8.45 16.11 -0.53
C LEU A 138 -8.37 15.76 -2.02
N THR A 139 -8.12 16.73 -2.89
CA THR A 139 -7.92 16.48 -4.33
C THR A 139 -6.45 16.25 -4.68
N THR A 140 -5.56 16.21 -3.70
CA THR A 140 -4.13 16.07 -3.95
C THR A 140 -3.72 14.62 -4.16
N PRO A 141 -2.69 14.35 -4.97
CA PRO A 141 -2.18 12.99 -5.15
C PRO A 141 -1.69 12.34 -3.85
N CYS A 142 -1.27 13.14 -2.86
CA CYS A 142 -0.87 12.65 -1.54
C CYS A 142 -2.03 11.99 -0.78
N PHE A 143 -3.23 12.57 -0.87
CA PHE A 143 -4.43 12.00 -0.26
C PHE A 143 -4.81 10.66 -0.91
N PHE A 144 -4.85 10.61 -2.24
CA PHE A 144 -5.13 9.35 -2.95
C PHE A 144 -4.06 8.29 -2.69
N GLY A 145 -2.78 8.68 -2.64
CA GLY A 145 -1.68 7.81 -2.25
C GLY A 145 -1.89 7.20 -0.86
N LEU A 146 -2.30 8.02 0.12
CA LEU A 146 -2.65 7.55 1.47
C LEU A 146 -3.77 6.51 1.43
N ILE A 147 -4.84 6.76 0.65
CA ILE A 147 -5.95 5.81 0.51
C ILE A 147 -5.48 4.48 -0.07
N PHE A 148 -4.70 4.49 -1.15
CA PHE A 148 -4.22 3.25 -1.77
C PHE A 148 -3.28 2.47 -0.85
N TYR A 149 -2.35 3.15 -0.16
CA TYR A 149 -1.46 2.51 0.80
C TYR A 149 -2.24 1.91 1.97
N ALA A 150 -3.17 2.66 2.56
CA ALA A 150 -4.00 2.20 3.66
C ALA A 150 -4.89 1.01 3.25
N ALA A 151 -5.54 1.08 2.08
CA ALA A 151 -6.36 -0.01 1.56
C ALA A 151 -5.54 -1.29 1.34
N ALA A 152 -4.37 -1.18 0.69
CA ALA A 152 -3.47 -2.30 0.48
C ALA A 152 -2.97 -2.88 1.81
N PHE A 153 -2.64 -2.02 2.78
CA PHE A 153 -2.21 -2.43 4.12
C PHE A 153 -3.31 -3.18 4.88
N MET A 154 -4.56 -2.69 4.81
CA MET A 154 -5.72 -3.36 5.43
C MET A 154 -5.98 -4.75 4.82
N VAL A 155 -5.83 -4.91 3.51
CA VAL A 155 -5.90 -6.22 2.85
C VAL A 155 -4.76 -7.13 3.33
N ALA A 156 -3.54 -6.61 3.44
CA ALA A 156 -2.39 -7.35 3.92
C ALA A 156 -2.58 -7.85 5.36
N LEU A 157 -3.11 -7.01 6.26
CA LEU A 157 -3.46 -7.39 7.63
C LEU A 157 -4.57 -8.45 7.67
N SER A 158 -5.57 -8.34 6.78
CA SER A 158 -6.66 -9.32 6.67
C SER A 158 -6.14 -10.70 6.27
N ILE A 159 -5.15 -10.76 5.37
CA ILE A 159 -4.48 -12.00 4.98
C ILE A 159 -3.73 -12.61 6.18
N ILE A 160 -2.95 -11.82 6.91
CA ILE A 160 -2.21 -12.31 8.09
C ILE A 160 -3.17 -12.86 9.15
N ARG A 161 -4.27 -12.15 9.43
CA ARG A 161 -5.29 -12.60 10.39
C ARG A 161 -5.91 -13.93 9.98
N LYS A 162 -6.30 -14.08 8.71
CA LYS A 162 -6.88 -15.33 8.21
C LYS A 162 -5.92 -16.51 8.33
N ARG A 163 -4.64 -16.31 8.03
CA ARG A 163 -3.62 -17.35 8.16
C ARG A 163 -3.38 -17.76 9.60
N LYS A 164 -3.39 -16.81 10.54
CA LYS A 164 -3.26 -17.11 11.97
C LYS A 164 -4.43 -17.95 12.47
N LEU A 165 -5.66 -17.58 12.12
CA LEU A 165 -6.86 -18.34 12.48
C LEU A 165 -6.84 -19.78 11.95
N ALA A 166 -6.36 -19.98 10.71
CA ALA A 166 -6.21 -21.32 10.14
C ALA A 166 -5.14 -22.16 10.87
N ALA A 167 -4.01 -21.55 11.23
CA ALA A 167 -2.95 -22.20 11.99
C ALA A 167 -3.46 -22.63 13.39
N ASP A 168 -4.17 -21.73 14.08
CA ASP A 168 -4.73 -21.99 15.41
C ASP A 168 -5.80 -23.10 15.37
N ALA A 169 -6.63 -23.14 14.32
CA ALA A 169 -7.65 -24.19 14.13
C ALA A 169 -7.03 -25.58 13.90
N THR A 170 -5.85 -25.65 13.29
CA THR A 170 -5.13 -26.92 13.04
C THR A 170 -4.48 -27.47 14.31
N GLN A 171 -4.18 -26.61 15.28
CA GLN A 171 -3.56 -27.01 16.56
C GLN A 171 -4.57 -27.46 17.62
N LEU A 172 -5.88 -27.52 17.33
CA LEU A 172 -6.87 -28.02 18.29
C LEU A 172 -6.53 -29.49 18.62
N PRO A 173 -6.12 -29.82 19.86
CA PRO A 173 -5.74 -31.18 20.20
C PRO A 173 -6.95 -32.07 19.98
N THR A 174 -6.77 -33.12 19.18
CA THR A 174 -7.71 -34.22 19.09
C THR A 174 -7.87 -34.79 20.49
N MET A 175 -8.88 -34.32 21.24
CA MET A 175 -9.17 -34.90 22.54
C MET A 175 -9.38 -36.39 22.32
N PRO A 176 -8.68 -37.26 23.07
CA PRO A 176 -8.92 -38.68 22.97
C PRO A 176 -10.39 -38.93 23.28
N LEU A 177 -11.09 -39.57 22.33
CA LEU A 177 -12.47 -40.00 22.51
C LEU A 177 -12.60 -40.68 23.88
N PRO A 178 -13.61 -40.34 24.68
CA PRO A 178 -13.82 -40.99 25.97
C PRO A 178 -13.90 -42.49 25.72
N LYS A 179 -12.97 -43.25 26.33
CA LYS A 179 -13.03 -44.72 26.33
C LYS A 179 -14.42 -45.08 26.80
N LYS A 180 -15.20 -45.76 25.94
CA LYS A 180 -16.45 -46.39 26.36
C LYS A 180 -16.09 -47.33 27.50
N THR A 181 -16.38 -46.92 28.72
CA THR A 181 -16.33 -47.79 29.89
C THR A 181 -17.42 -48.83 29.66
N SER A 182 -17.01 -50.00 29.15
CA SER A 182 -17.87 -51.17 29.06
C SER A 182 -18.27 -51.55 30.48
N ALA A 183 -19.51 -51.23 30.85
CA ALA A 183 -20.15 -51.81 32.00
C ALA A 183 -20.35 -53.31 31.73
N GLN A 184 -19.59 -54.14 32.43
CA GLN A 184 -19.98 -55.49 32.85
C GLN A 184 -20.28 -55.41 34.34
N PRO A 185 -21.13 -56.26 34.92
CA PRO A 185 -21.91 -57.36 34.32
C PRO A 185 -23.43 -57.12 34.29
#